data_AF-A0AAD6ZJY2-F1
#
_entry.id   AF-A0AAD6ZJY2-F1
#
_cell.length_a   1.000
_cell.length_b   1.000
_cell.length_c   1.000
_cell.angle_alpha   90.00
_cell.angle_beta   90.00
_cell.angle_gamma   90.00
#
_symmetry.space_group_name_H-M   'P 1'
#
loop_
_entity.id
_entity.type
_entity.pdbx_description
1 polymer ?
#
loop_
_entity_poly.entity_id
_entity_poly.type
_entity_poly.pdbx_seq_one_letter_code
_entity_poly.pdbx_strand_id
1 'polypeptide(L)'
;MQSFLDNENPLDALCHHFSVARVSFPPNTPLQPTFAMQLITPVSRMPTHVLAVLPADNNPNVPPLMVPVDAHLYHQSFDNVDFLPQGTLSAPPPVPYQVPSTQPPSMFISLPVVPVNAPHGLSIPLLLLFALGFETDRNLASRILLPPEVIGEFPNAMEMCSIMSRLAEPQFEWYLRYNQGLWKNVLALAPRNTAFVELVQTTYKVVADARRLRLRRR
;
A
#
# COMPACT_ATOMS: atom_id res chain seq x y z
N MET A 1 20.02 -7.23 0.97
CA MET A 1 19.52 -5.99 1.60
C MET A 1 18.44 -6.40 2.57
N GLN A 2 18.42 -5.83 3.77
CA GLN A 2 17.35 -6.06 4.74
C GLN A 2 16.08 -5.36 4.23
N SER A 3 14.92 -6.01 4.37
CA SER A 3 13.64 -5.44 3.95
C SER A 3 13.21 -4.34 4.92
N PHE A 4 12.59 -3.27 4.42
CA PHE A 4 12.03 -2.24 5.30
C PHE A 4 10.78 -2.74 6.02
N LEU A 5 10.03 -3.67 5.43
CA LEU A 5 8.84 -4.28 6.03
C LEU A 5 9.12 -5.11 7.29
N ASP A 6 10.38 -5.43 7.58
CA ASP A 6 10.74 -6.11 8.84
C ASP A 6 10.46 -5.23 10.07
N ASN A 7 10.59 -3.91 9.93
CA ASN A 7 10.52 -2.97 11.05
C ASN A 7 9.46 -1.88 10.88
N GLU A 8 8.87 -1.76 9.70
CA GLU A 8 8.04 -0.62 9.31
C GLU A 8 6.69 -1.06 8.75
N ASN A 9 5.71 -0.16 8.80
CA ASN A 9 4.46 -0.40 8.09
C ASN A 9 4.66 -0.18 6.57
N PRO A 10 3.76 -0.72 5.72
CA PRO A 10 3.94 -0.65 4.26
C PRO A 10 4.06 0.75 3.65
N LEU A 11 3.48 1.78 4.27
CA LEU A 11 3.62 3.14 3.75
C LEU A 11 5.01 3.70 4.05
N ASP A 12 5.51 3.51 5.27
CA ASP A 12 6.83 3.99 5.66
C ASP A 12 7.92 3.31 4.82
N ALA A 13 7.83 1.98 4.64
CA ALA A 13 8.74 1.22 3.80
C ALA A 13 8.74 1.73 2.34
N LEU A 14 7.56 2.03 1.78
CA LEU A 14 7.45 2.56 0.42
C LEU A 14 8.07 3.97 0.31
N CYS A 15 7.82 4.83 1.30
CA CYS A 15 8.43 6.16 1.40
C CYS A 15 9.97 6.06 1.48
N HIS A 16 10.52 5.12 2.25
CA HIS A 16 11.96 4.88 2.32
C HIS A 16 12.57 4.36 1.02
N HIS A 17 11.90 3.46 0.30
CA HIS A 17 12.31 3.04 -1.05
C HIS A 17 12.38 4.20 -2.04
N PHE A 18 11.54 5.22 -1.87
CA PHE A 18 11.52 6.45 -2.64
C PHE A 18 12.30 7.61 -1.99
N SER A 19 13.08 7.34 -0.94
CA SER A 19 13.89 8.33 -0.25
C SER A 19 13.12 9.62 0.10
N VAL A 20 11.85 9.47 0.49
CA VAL A 20 10.99 10.58 0.91
C VAL A 20 10.44 10.32 2.30
N ALA A 21 10.24 11.39 3.08
CA ALA A 21 9.57 11.30 4.36
C ALA A 21 8.07 11.08 4.16
N ARG A 22 7.47 10.25 5.02
CA ARG A 22 6.03 10.16 5.13
C ARG A 22 5.47 11.51 5.59
N VAL A 23 4.39 11.94 4.93
CA VAL A 23 3.68 13.17 5.29
C VAL A 23 2.22 12.84 5.61
N SER A 24 1.75 13.37 6.73
CA SER A 24 0.32 13.36 7.06
C SER A 24 -0.36 14.53 6.35
N PHE A 25 -1.38 14.24 5.54
CA PHE A 25 -2.16 15.29 4.90
C PHE A 25 -3.14 15.89 5.91
N PRO A 26 -3.21 17.22 6.07
CA PRO A 26 -4.09 17.82 7.07
C PRO A 26 -5.58 17.61 6.70
N PRO A 27 -6.45 17.33 7.68
CA PRO A 27 -7.89 17.22 7.43
C PRO A 27 -8.45 18.55 6.91
N ASN A 28 -9.52 18.50 6.13
CA ASN A 28 -10.22 19.67 5.56
C ASN A 28 -9.36 20.57 4.64
N THR A 29 -8.19 20.12 4.20
CA THR A 29 -7.36 20.87 3.24
C THR A 29 -7.70 20.43 1.82
N PRO A 30 -7.96 21.35 0.87
CA PRO A 30 -8.22 20.97 -0.51
C PRO A 30 -6.95 20.39 -1.15
N LEU A 31 -7.10 19.29 -1.90
CA LEU A 31 -6.02 18.73 -2.69
C LEU A 31 -5.50 19.76 -3.70
N GLN A 32 -4.19 19.98 -3.65
CA GLN A 32 -3.47 20.84 -4.60
C GLN A 32 -2.97 20.00 -5.78
N PRO A 33 -2.74 20.61 -6.96
CA PRO A 33 -2.20 19.89 -8.12
C PRO A 33 -0.78 19.37 -7.91
N THR A 34 -0.04 19.97 -6.97
CA THR A 34 1.31 19.55 -6.60
C THR A 34 1.44 19.39 -5.10
N PHE A 35 2.31 18.47 -4.67
CA PHE A 35 2.58 18.20 -3.26
C PHE A 35 4.09 18.16 -3.00
N ALA A 36 4.52 18.82 -1.93
CA ALA A 36 5.92 18.84 -1.52
C ALA A 36 6.21 17.64 -0.61
N MET A 37 7.21 16.83 -0.96
CA MET A 37 7.72 15.77 -0.09
C MET A 37 9.16 16.07 0.30
N GLN A 38 9.47 15.88 1.58
CA GLN A 38 10.84 16.01 2.08
C GLN A 38 11.67 14.80 1.65
N LEU A 39 12.89 15.02 1.18
CA LEU A 39 13.83 13.96 0.84
C LEU A 39 14.55 13.44 2.09
N ILE A 40 14.81 12.13 2.11
CA ILE A 40 15.64 11.44 3.10
C ILE A 40 16.98 11.12 2.44
N THR A 41 18.08 11.47 3.11
CA THR A 41 19.44 11.17 2.63
C THR A 41 19.97 9.87 3.22
N PRO A 42 20.72 9.05 2.45
CA PRO A 42 21.06 9.24 1.04
C PRO A 42 19.88 8.96 0.10
N VAL A 43 19.75 9.77 -0.96
CA VAL A 43 18.69 9.60 -1.96
C VAL A 43 19.06 8.46 -2.90
N SER A 44 18.25 7.40 -2.91
CA SER A 44 18.43 6.22 -3.75
C SER A 44 17.55 6.26 -5.00
N ARG A 45 16.28 6.62 -4.85
CA ARG A 45 15.28 6.71 -5.92
C ARG A 45 14.33 7.86 -5.59
N MET A 46 13.89 8.61 -6.59
CA MET A 46 12.87 9.65 -6.40
C MET A 46 11.56 9.19 -7.03
N PRO A 47 10.41 9.47 -6.38
CA PRO A 47 9.12 9.26 -7.01
C PRO A 47 8.89 10.31 -8.09
N THR A 48 7.96 10.03 -9.00
CA THR A 48 7.56 10.98 -10.06
C THR A 48 6.24 11.67 -9.74
N HIS A 49 5.38 11.01 -8.95
CA HIS A 49 4.03 11.44 -8.62
C HIS A 49 3.71 11.08 -7.18
N VAL A 50 2.65 11.69 -6.66
CA VAL A 50 2.02 11.27 -5.41
C VAL A 50 0.57 10.91 -5.69
N LEU A 51 0.19 9.68 -5.36
CA LEU A 51 -1.20 9.26 -5.35
C LEU A 51 -1.86 9.84 -4.10
N ALA A 52 -2.89 10.65 -4.27
CA ALA A 52 -3.78 11.02 -3.18
C ALA A 52 -4.91 9.99 -3.12
N VAL A 53 -4.71 8.95 -2.30
CA VAL A 53 -5.68 7.86 -2.16
C VAL A 53 -6.83 8.31 -1.27
N LEU A 54 -7.98 8.49 -1.89
CA LEU A 54 -9.20 8.94 -1.25
C LEU A 54 -9.87 7.80 -0.47
N PRO A 55 -10.50 8.10 0.69
CA PRO A 55 -11.30 7.12 1.41
C PRO A 55 -12.50 6.68 0.56
N ALA A 56 -12.84 5.39 0.58
CA ALA A 56 -13.91 4.83 -0.26
C ALA A 56 -15.28 5.50 -0.06
N ASP A 57 -15.55 5.99 1.14
CA ASP A 57 -16.81 6.67 1.50
C ASP A 57 -16.80 8.17 1.15
N ASN A 58 -15.73 8.69 0.51
CA ASN A 58 -15.48 10.10 0.24
C ASN A 58 -15.70 11.01 1.47
N ASN A 59 -15.47 10.46 2.67
CA ASN A 59 -15.64 11.19 3.91
C ASN A 59 -14.60 12.32 3.98
N PRO A 60 -15.01 13.60 3.93
CA PRO A 60 -14.07 14.73 3.89
C PRO A 60 -13.27 14.88 5.19
N ASN A 61 -13.72 14.25 6.28
CA ASN A 61 -13.03 14.28 7.57
C ASN A 61 -11.83 13.32 7.63
N VAL A 62 -11.74 12.37 6.69
CA VAL A 62 -10.61 11.44 6.62
C VAL A 62 -9.64 11.96 5.57
N PRO A 63 -8.43 12.39 5.97
CA PRO A 63 -7.47 12.91 5.01
C PRO A 63 -7.03 11.82 4.02
N PRO A 64 -6.73 12.18 2.76
CA PRO A 64 -6.19 11.25 1.78
C PRO A 64 -4.85 10.68 2.24
N LEU A 65 -4.59 9.43 1.86
CA LEU A 65 -3.28 8.83 2.02
C LEU A 65 -2.39 9.30 0.87
N MET A 66 -1.29 9.99 1.19
CA MET A 66 -0.31 10.44 0.19
C MET A 66 0.72 9.34 -0.04
N VAL A 67 0.70 8.73 -1.22
CA VAL A 67 1.51 7.55 -1.55
C VAL A 67 2.47 7.87 -2.71
N PRO A 68 3.79 7.86 -2.50
CA PRO A 68 4.75 8.13 -3.57
C PRO A 68 4.75 7.01 -4.60
N VAL A 69 4.88 7.39 -5.88
CA VAL A 69 4.92 6.43 -6.98
C VAL A 69 5.81 6.90 -8.13
N ASP A 70 6.44 5.94 -8.80
CA ASP A 70 7.09 6.13 -10.09
C ASP A 70 6.12 5.68 -11.19
N ALA A 71 5.71 6.61 -12.04
CA ALA A 71 4.75 6.39 -13.10
C ALA A 71 5.25 5.35 -14.13
N HIS A 72 6.56 5.37 -14.45
CA HIS A 72 7.14 4.41 -15.37
C HIS A 72 7.11 2.99 -14.78
N LEU A 73 7.53 2.84 -13.52
CA LEU A 73 7.47 1.54 -12.83
C LEU A 73 6.02 1.06 -12.67
N TYR A 74 5.09 1.97 -12.41
CA TYR A 74 3.66 1.66 -12.32
C TYR A 74 3.14 1.06 -13.64
N HIS A 75 3.35 1.74 -14.77
CA HIS A 75 2.91 1.25 -16.08
C HIS A 75 3.62 -0.03 -16.55
N GLN A 76 4.81 -0.32 -16.02
CA GLN A 76 5.49 -1.61 -16.23
C GLN A 76 4.90 -2.74 -15.39
N SER A 77 4.27 -2.42 -14.26
CA SER A 77 3.88 -3.39 -13.23
C SER A 77 2.37 -3.64 -13.15
N PHE A 78 1.55 -2.76 -13.71
CA PHE A 78 0.08 -2.83 -13.68
C PHE A 78 -0.50 -2.73 -15.08
N ASP A 79 -1.60 -3.46 -15.32
CA ASP A 79 -2.33 -3.40 -16.59
C ASP A 79 -3.40 -2.30 -16.61
N ASN A 80 -3.86 -1.84 -15.44
CA ASN A 80 -4.84 -0.76 -15.37
C ASN A 80 -4.17 0.62 -15.54
N VAL A 81 -4.54 1.34 -16.59
CA VAL A 81 -4.06 2.70 -16.90
C VAL A 81 -4.95 3.82 -16.36
N ASP A 82 -6.15 3.52 -15.85
CA ASP A 82 -7.10 4.51 -15.35
C ASP A 82 -6.67 5.10 -14.00
N PHE A 83 -5.92 4.33 -13.20
CA PHE A 83 -5.47 4.77 -11.88
C PHE A 83 -4.34 5.80 -11.94
N LEU A 84 -3.50 5.70 -12.96
CA LEU A 84 -2.42 6.65 -13.23
C LEU A 84 -2.37 6.84 -14.76
N PRO A 85 -3.03 7.89 -15.29
CA PRO A 85 -3.18 8.06 -16.74
C PRO A 85 -1.84 8.21 -17.46
N GLN A 86 -1.68 7.63 -18.66
CA GLN A 86 -0.42 7.70 -19.42
C GLN A 86 0.08 9.13 -19.71
N GLY A 87 -0.81 10.13 -19.73
CA GLY A 87 -0.43 11.54 -19.84
C GLY A 87 0.45 12.06 -18.68
N THR A 88 0.56 11.29 -17.59
CA THR A 88 1.45 11.58 -16.47
C THR A 88 2.91 11.20 -16.74
N LEU A 89 3.19 10.36 -17.75
CA LEU A 89 4.54 9.90 -18.10
C LEU A 89 5.46 11.02 -18.63
N SER A 90 4.91 12.16 -19.06
CA SER A 90 5.69 13.28 -19.60
C SER A 90 6.17 14.27 -18.53
N ALA A 91 5.90 14.02 -17.25
CA ALA A 91 6.37 14.90 -16.18
C ALA A 91 7.91 14.94 -16.15
N PRO A 92 8.54 16.13 -16.09
CA PRO A 92 9.98 16.21 -15.92
C PRO A 92 10.38 15.60 -14.57
N PRO A 93 11.60 15.06 -14.45
CA PRO A 93 12.08 14.53 -13.18
C PRO A 93 12.02 15.61 -12.10
N PRO A 94 11.65 15.26 -10.86
CA PRO A 94 11.55 16.24 -9.78
C PRO A 94 12.93 16.84 -9.50
N VAL A 95 12.97 18.16 -9.37
CA VAL A 95 14.19 18.90 -9.02
C VAL A 95 14.18 19.19 -7.53
N PRO A 96 15.16 18.69 -6.77
CA PRO A 96 15.26 18.99 -5.34
C PRO A 96 15.51 20.48 -5.11
N TYR A 97 14.83 21.06 -4.11
CA TYR A 97 15.04 22.43 -3.66
C TYR A 97 15.18 22.49 -2.14
N GLN A 98 15.93 23.48 -1.64
CA GLN A 98 16.08 23.72 -0.21
C GLN A 98 14.98 24.65 0.29
N VAL A 99 14.44 24.35 1.46
CA VAL A 99 13.56 25.27 2.19
C VAL A 99 14.37 25.89 3.33
N PRO A 100 14.71 27.20 3.27
CA PRO A 100 15.58 27.84 4.27
C PRO A 100 14.99 27.90 5.69
N SER A 101 13.67 27.75 5.82
CA SER A 101 12.96 27.90 7.10
C SER A 101 13.08 26.67 8.02
N THR A 102 13.63 25.55 7.55
CA THR A 102 13.87 24.35 8.37
C THR A 102 15.31 24.33 8.90
N GLN A 103 15.49 24.10 10.20
CA GLN A 103 16.79 23.83 10.82
C GLN A 103 16.80 22.40 11.39
N PRO A 104 17.68 21.48 10.91
CA PRO A 104 18.64 21.65 9.82
C PRO A 104 17.97 21.83 8.44
N PRO A 105 18.69 22.42 7.45
CA PRO A 105 18.15 22.62 6.11
C PRO A 105 17.73 21.30 5.49
N SER A 106 16.45 21.21 5.12
CA SER A 106 15.84 20.02 4.54
C SER A 106 15.63 20.22 3.04
N MET A 107 15.86 19.15 2.28
CA MET A 107 15.62 19.12 0.83
C MET A 107 14.19 18.64 0.57
N PHE A 108 13.52 19.25 -0.41
CA PHE A 108 12.17 18.89 -0.82
C PHE A 108 12.10 18.69 -2.32
N ILE A 109 11.10 17.93 -2.76
CA ILE A 109 10.70 17.79 -4.16
C ILE A 109 9.22 18.13 -4.29
N SER A 110 8.85 18.78 -5.40
CA SER A 110 7.45 19.05 -5.75
C SER A 110 7.00 18.03 -6.78
N LEU A 111 5.91 17.33 -6.48
CA LEU A 111 5.41 16.22 -7.27
C LEU A 111 3.97 16.49 -7.70
N PRO A 112 3.57 16.17 -8.94
CA PRO A 112 2.18 16.20 -9.34
C PRO A 112 1.34 15.23 -8.50
N VAL A 113 0.14 15.67 -8.12
CA VAL A 113 -0.81 14.87 -7.33
C VAL A 113 -1.82 14.22 -8.26
N VAL A 114 -1.99 12.91 -8.11
CA VAL A 114 -3.00 12.14 -8.83
C VAL A 114 -4.05 11.65 -7.83
N PRO A 115 -5.27 12.21 -7.83
CA PRO A 115 -6.33 11.73 -6.95
C PRO A 115 -6.82 10.36 -7.43
N VAL A 116 -6.91 9.39 -6.51
CA VAL A 116 -7.33 8.02 -6.85
C VAL A 116 -8.32 7.47 -5.86
N ASN A 117 -9.34 6.78 -6.38
CA ASN A 117 -10.33 6.07 -5.57
C ASN A 117 -9.92 4.60 -5.47
N ALA A 118 -9.37 4.20 -4.31
CA ALA A 118 -9.04 2.81 -4.05
C ALA A 118 -10.19 2.12 -3.28
N PRO A 119 -10.57 0.88 -3.66
CA PRO A 119 -11.48 0.07 -2.85
C PRO A 119 -11.07 -0.04 -1.37
N HIS A 120 -9.76 -0.03 -1.09
CA HIS A 120 -9.23 0.01 0.27
C HIS A 120 -7.87 0.73 0.32
N GLY A 121 -7.86 2.00 0.76
CA GLY A 121 -6.65 2.83 0.68
C GLY A 121 -5.45 2.30 1.47
N LEU A 122 -5.68 1.72 2.65
CA LEU A 122 -4.59 1.24 3.53
C LEU A 122 -3.80 0.04 2.99
N SER A 123 -4.32 -0.66 1.97
CA SER A 123 -3.59 -1.77 1.34
C SER A 123 -2.89 -1.39 0.04
N ILE A 124 -3.06 -0.15 -0.45
CA ILE A 124 -2.35 0.36 -1.63
C ILE A 124 -0.82 0.34 -1.43
N PRO A 125 -0.25 0.80 -0.30
CA PRO A 125 1.22 0.80 -0.16
C PRO A 125 1.81 -0.61 -0.19
N LEU A 126 1.17 -1.59 0.46
CA LEU A 126 1.61 -2.99 0.41
C LEU A 126 1.55 -3.54 -1.02
N LEU A 127 0.46 -3.27 -1.74
CA LEU A 127 0.33 -3.67 -3.13
C LEU A 127 1.42 -3.07 -4.01
N LEU A 128 1.72 -1.78 -3.86
CA LEU A 128 2.77 -1.11 -4.63
C LEU A 128 4.16 -1.67 -4.32
N LEU A 129 4.48 -1.94 -3.05
CA LEU A 129 5.77 -2.53 -2.67
C LEU A 129 6.05 -3.83 -3.43
N PHE A 130 5.08 -4.75 -3.46
CA PHE A 130 5.26 -6.04 -4.13
C PHE A 130 5.10 -5.97 -5.65
N ALA A 131 4.17 -5.15 -6.15
CA ALA A 131 3.94 -5.03 -7.59
C ALA A 131 5.11 -4.33 -8.31
N LEU A 132 5.67 -3.27 -7.72
CA LEU A 132 6.80 -2.53 -8.27
C LEU A 132 8.15 -3.23 -8.06
N GLY A 133 8.16 -4.38 -7.38
CA GLY A 133 9.37 -5.17 -7.12
C GLY A 133 10.29 -4.60 -6.04
N PHE A 134 9.80 -3.70 -5.18
CA PHE A 134 10.55 -3.22 -4.02
C PHE A 134 10.66 -4.28 -2.94
N GLU A 135 9.61 -5.09 -2.78
CA GLU A 135 9.56 -6.20 -1.84
C GLU A 135 9.26 -7.50 -2.59
N THR A 136 10.05 -8.53 -2.31
CA THR A 136 9.93 -9.84 -2.95
C THR A 136 9.74 -10.98 -1.96
N ASP A 137 9.94 -10.72 -0.67
CA ASP A 137 9.79 -11.76 0.36
C ASP A 137 8.31 -12.00 0.68
N ARG A 138 7.81 -13.14 0.22
CA ARG A 138 6.43 -13.58 0.44
C ARG A 138 6.13 -13.86 1.91
N ASN A 139 7.13 -14.19 2.72
CA ASN A 139 6.95 -14.42 4.14
C ASN A 139 6.56 -13.12 4.85
N LEU A 140 7.13 -11.98 4.44
CA LEU A 140 6.78 -10.67 5.00
C LEU A 140 5.35 -10.27 4.62
N ALA A 141 4.97 -10.45 3.36
CA ALA A 141 3.57 -10.27 2.95
C ALA A 141 2.63 -11.14 3.79
N SER A 142 2.98 -12.42 3.99
CA SER A 142 2.14 -13.36 4.73
C SER A 142 1.93 -12.93 6.18
N ARG A 143 2.98 -12.43 6.85
CA ARG A 143 2.92 -11.89 8.23
C ARG A 143 2.01 -10.68 8.39
N ILE A 144 1.85 -9.88 7.33
CA ILE A 144 0.94 -8.73 7.33
C ILE A 144 -0.51 -9.21 7.07
N LEU A 145 -0.68 -10.21 6.20
CA LEU A 145 -1.98 -10.67 5.74
C LEU A 145 -2.65 -11.67 6.70
N LEU A 146 -1.87 -12.38 7.50
CA LEU A 146 -2.35 -13.42 8.41
C LEU A 146 -1.62 -13.33 9.75
N PRO A 147 -2.28 -13.71 10.85
CA PRO A 147 -1.61 -13.77 12.15
C PRO A 147 -0.62 -14.95 12.20
N PRO A 148 0.44 -14.87 13.03
CA PRO A 148 1.50 -15.87 13.09
C PRO A 148 1.00 -17.30 13.34
N GLU A 149 -0.03 -17.45 14.18
CA GLU A 149 -0.62 -18.75 14.52
C GLU A 149 -1.26 -19.42 13.31
N VAL A 150 -1.82 -18.64 12.38
CA VAL A 150 -2.40 -19.16 11.13
C VAL A 150 -1.31 -19.50 10.12
N ILE A 151 -0.21 -18.74 10.10
CA ILE A 151 0.93 -19.00 9.21
C ILE A 151 1.64 -20.30 9.59
N GLY A 152 1.72 -20.63 10.89
CA GLY A 152 2.34 -21.85 11.38
C GLY A 152 1.75 -23.14 10.81
N GLU A 153 0.49 -23.11 10.38
CA GLU A 153 -0.21 -24.26 9.78
C GLU A 153 -0.10 -24.33 8.26
N PHE A 154 0.62 -23.41 7.61
CA PHE A 154 0.77 -23.42 6.16
C PHE A 154 1.45 -24.72 5.68
N PRO A 155 0.97 -25.37 4.59
CA PRO A 155 -0.12 -24.99 3.69
C PRO A 155 -1.49 -25.64 4.00
N ASN A 156 -1.73 -26.16 5.21
CA ASN A 156 -2.98 -26.82 5.57
C ASN A 156 -4.14 -25.82 5.71
N ALA A 157 -4.79 -25.50 4.58
CA ALA A 157 -5.87 -24.52 4.52
C ALA A 157 -7.01 -24.77 5.53
N MET A 158 -7.32 -26.03 5.83
CA MET A 158 -8.37 -26.37 6.80
C MET A 158 -7.99 -25.95 8.22
N GLU A 159 -6.76 -26.24 8.64
CA GLU A 159 -6.26 -25.83 9.96
C GLU A 159 -6.08 -24.31 10.04
N MET A 160 -5.56 -23.69 8.99
CA MET A 160 -5.48 -22.23 8.87
C MET A 160 -6.86 -21.58 9.08
N CYS A 161 -7.90 -22.08 8.40
CA CYS A 161 -9.27 -21.60 8.55
C CYS A 161 -9.82 -21.84 9.96
N SER A 162 -9.53 -23.01 10.54
CA SER A 162 -9.95 -23.39 11.89
C SER A 162 -9.38 -22.44 12.94
N ILE A 163 -8.07 -22.15 12.91
CA ILE A 163 -7.41 -21.20 13.81
C ILE A 163 -7.95 -19.78 13.58
N MET A 164 -8.00 -19.33 12.32
CA MET A 164 -8.52 -18.01 11.97
C MET A 164 -9.97 -17.80 12.47
N SER A 165 -10.80 -18.85 12.41
CA SER A 165 -12.20 -18.81 12.89
C SER A 165 -12.32 -18.62 14.40
N ARG A 166 -11.25 -18.85 15.19
CA ARG A 166 -11.25 -18.77 16.66
C ARG A 166 -10.70 -17.46 17.22
N LEU A 167 -10.12 -16.59 16.38
CA LEU A 167 -9.59 -15.28 16.82
C LEU A 167 -10.66 -14.42 17.49
N ALA A 168 -10.25 -13.45 18.31
CA ALA A 168 -11.19 -12.46 18.83
C ALA A 168 -11.86 -11.66 17.68
N GLU A 169 -13.11 -11.22 17.88
CA GLU A 169 -13.88 -10.53 16.83
C GLU A 169 -13.16 -9.28 16.26
N PRO A 170 -12.58 -8.37 17.08
CA PRO A 170 -11.91 -7.19 16.54
C PRO A 170 -10.70 -7.54 15.65
N GLN A 171 -9.93 -8.56 16.05
CA GLN A 171 -8.76 -9.01 15.31
C GLN A 171 -9.17 -9.69 14.00
N PHE A 172 -10.18 -10.55 14.04
CA PHE A 172 -10.72 -11.20 12.85
C PHE A 172 -11.27 -10.21 11.85
N GLU A 173 -12.07 -9.23 12.31
CA GLU A 173 -12.63 -8.18 11.47
C GLU A 173 -11.55 -7.35 10.79
N TRP A 174 -10.45 -7.04 11.50
CA TRP A 174 -9.31 -6.36 10.90
C TRP A 174 -8.73 -7.15 9.73
N TYR A 175 -8.38 -8.42 9.92
CA TYR A 175 -7.80 -9.25 8.86
C TYR A 175 -8.78 -9.48 7.70
N LEU A 176 -10.07 -9.68 8.00
CA LEU A 176 -11.12 -9.85 7.00
C LEU A 176 -11.22 -8.61 6.12
N ARG A 177 -11.35 -7.42 6.72
CA ARG A 177 -11.45 -6.15 5.98
C ARG A 177 -10.18 -5.88 5.18
N TYR A 178 -9.00 -6.10 5.77
CA TYR A 178 -7.72 -5.84 5.11
C TYR A 178 -7.51 -6.77 3.91
N ASN A 179 -7.70 -8.09 4.07
CA ASN A 179 -7.55 -9.07 2.98
C ASN A 179 -8.60 -8.85 1.88
N GLN A 180 -9.86 -8.60 2.26
CA GLN A 180 -10.92 -8.32 1.29
C GLN A 180 -10.61 -7.02 0.51
N GLY A 181 -10.15 -5.98 1.20
CA GLY A 181 -9.76 -4.71 0.61
C GLY A 181 -8.59 -4.83 -0.34
N LEU A 182 -7.52 -5.53 0.07
CA LEU A 182 -6.38 -5.81 -0.78
C LEU A 182 -6.77 -6.64 -2.01
N TRP A 183 -7.60 -7.68 -1.85
CA TRP A 183 -8.08 -8.47 -2.99
C TRP A 183 -8.86 -7.61 -4.00
N LYS A 184 -9.73 -6.71 -3.53
CA LYS A 184 -10.42 -5.76 -4.40
C LYS A 184 -9.45 -4.83 -5.13
N ASN A 185 -8.41 -4.33 -4.46
CA ASN A 185 -7.39 -3.50 -5.10
C ASN A 185 -6.59 -4.30 -6.15
N VAL A 186 -6.25 -5.57 -5.87
CA VAL A 186 -5.58 -6.46 -6.84
C VAL A 186 -6.45 -6.62 -8.09
N LEU A 187 -7.75 -6.89 -7.92
CA LEU A 187 -8.67 -6.99 -9.04
C LEU A 187 -8.84 -5.67 -9.81
N ALA A 188 -8.86 -4.55 -9.10
CA ALA A 188 -9.02 -3.23 -9.71
C ALA A 188 -7.77 -2.80 -10.49
N LEU A 189 -6.59 -3.00 -9.94
CA LEU A 189 -5.32 -2.49 -10.49
C LEU A 189 -4.64 -3.48 -11.44
N ALA A 190 -4.98 -4.77 -11.35
CA ALA A 190 -4.40 -5.84 -12.15
C ALA A 190 -2.85 -5.81 -12.15
N PRO A 191 -2.20 -6.04 -11.00
CA PRO A 191 -0.74 -6.14 -10.94
C PRO A 191 -0.24 -7.37 -11.72
N ARG A 192 0.88 -7.23 -12.42
CA ARG A 192 1.52 -8.30 -13.20
C ARG A 192 2.28 -9.32 -12.35
N ASN A 193 2.55 -9.01 -11.08
CA ASN A 193 3.24 -9.92 -10.16
C ASN A 193 2.30 -11.08 -9.74
N THR A 194 2.26 -12.14 -10.55
CA THR A 194 1.38 -13.30 -10.36
C THR A 194 1.61 -14.01 -9.02
N ALA A 195 2.86 -14.11 -8.58
CA ALA A 195 3.20 -14.75 -7.31
C ALA A 195 2.59 -14.02 -6.11
N PHE A 196 2.61 -12.68 -6.11
CA PHE A 196 1.96 -11.88 -5.08
C PHE A 196 0.44 -11.99 -5.17
N VAL A 197 -0.13 -11.97 -6.39
CA VAL A 197 -1.57 -12.15 -6.62
C VAL A 197 -2.07 -13.49 -6.06
N GLU A 198 -1.36 -14.58 -6.32
CA GLU A 198 -1.68 -15.92 -5.80
C GLU A 198 -1.64 -15.97 -4.27
N LEU A 199 -0.65 -15.32 -3.65
CA LEU A 199 -0.57 -15.20 -2.20
C LEU A 199 -1.80 -14.48 -1.63
N VAL A 200 -2.11 -13.28 -2.14
CA VAL A 200 -3.27 -12.49 -1.70
C VAL A 200 -4.58 -13.26 -1.91
N GLN A 201 -4.72 -13.97 -3.03
CA GLN A 201 -5.90 -14.79 -3.29
C GLN A 201 -6.03 -15.92 -2.27
N THR A 202 -4.91 -16.56 -1.90
CA THR A 202 -4.88 -17.66 -0.93
C THR A 202 -5.24 -17.16 0.47
N THR A 203 -4.64 -16.06 0.93
CA THR A 203 -4.96 -15.48 2.24
C THR A 203 -6.41 -15.02 2.31
N TYR A 204 -6.93 -14.38 1.25
CA TYR A 204 -8.33 -14.00 1.16
C TYR A 204 -9.28 -15.21 1.28
N LYS A 205 -8.99 -16.32 0.58
CA LYS A 205 -9.80 -17.55 0.67
C LYS A 205 -9.81 -18.10 2.09
N VAL A 206 -8.66 -18.20 2.75
CA VAL A 206 -8.55 -18.66 4.14
C VAL A 206 -9.43 -17.82 5.07
N VAL A 207 -9.36 -16.49 4.97
CA VAL A 207 -10.14 -15.59 5.84
C VAL A 207 -11.64 -15.64 5.51
N ALA A 208 -12.00 -15.76 4.23
CA ALA A 208 -13.39 -15.89 3.80
C ALA A 208 -14.02 -17.21 4.29
N ASP A 209 -13.30 -18.33 4.22
CA ASP A 209 -13.79 -19.63 4.69
C ASP A 209 -13.85 -19.68 6.22
N ALA A 210 -12.88 -19.08 6.93
CA ALA A 210 -12.96 -18.88 8.37
C ALA A 210 -14.22 -18.10 8.79
N ARG A 211 -14.64 -17.09 8.02
CA ARG A 211 -15.91 -16.38 8.24
C ARG A 211 -17.10 -17.32 8.12
N ARG A 212 -17.14 -18.17 7.09
CA ARG A 212 -18.21 -19.16 6.90
C ARG A 212 -18.28 -20.14 8.06
N LEU A 213 -17.13 -20.59 8.58
CA LEU A 213 -17.07 -21.46 9.77
C LEU A 213 -17.64 -20.78 11.01
N ARG A 214 -17.36 -19.48 11.23
CA ARG A 214 -17.96 -18.72 12.35
C ARG A 214 -19.47 -18.63 12.25
N LEU A 215 -19.99 -18.35 11.06
CA LEU A 215 -21.43 -18.23 10.84
C LEU A 215 -22.17 -19.55 11.05
N ARG A 216 -21.53 -20.70 10.80
CA ARG A 216 -22.11 -22.03 11.08
C ARG A 216 -22.10 -22.42 12.55
N ARG A 217 -21.27 -21.76 13.39
CA ARG A 217 -21.16 -22.04 14.82
C ARG A 217 -22.07 -21.14 15.68
N ARG A 218 -22.61 -20.08 15.10
CA ARG A 218 -23.65 -19.24 15.72
C ARG A 218 -25.02 -19.84 15.42
#